data_AF-A0A8T3TFM1-F1
#
_entry.id   AF-A0A8T3TFM1-F1
#
_cell.length_a   1.000
_cell.length_b   1.000
_cell.length_c   1.000
_cell.angle_alpha   90.00
_cell.angle_beta   90.00
_cell.angle_gamma   90.00
#
_symmetry.space_group_name_H-M   'P 1'
#
loop_
_entity.id
_entity.type
_entity.pdbx_description
1 polymer ?
#
loop_
_entity_poly.entity_id
_entity_poly.type
_entity_poly.pdbx_seq_one_letter_code
_entity_poly.pdbx_strand_id
1 'polypeptide(L)'
;MVPALVLAELDYWCGRRLPPDAWLSFLDDAIAGVYRVEPPTGIDLTRCRELQAGYADLAIGLVDASVVALAERLSEPKVVTLDQRHFRAVRPLYVEALELRP
;
A
#
# COMPACT_ATOMS: atom_id res chain seq x y z
N MET A 1 -2.49 -6.94 6.95
CA MET A 1 -3.09 -5.59 7.01
C MET A 1 -3.13 -5.05 5.60
N VAL A 2 -4.17 -4.30 5.24
CA VAL A 2 -4.36 -3.76 3.89
C VAL A 2 -4.59 -2.25 4.01
N PRO A 3 -3.73 -1.38 3.46
CA PRO A 3 -4.01 0.04 3.41
C PRO A 3 -5.31 0.30 2.65
N ALA A 4 -6.21 1.12 3.19
CA ALA A 4 -7.53 1.31 2.59
C ALA A 4 -7.48 1.89 1.17
N LEU A 5 -6.45 2.67 0.84
CA LEU A 5 -6.29 3.23 -0.51
C LEU A 5 -6.01 2.16 -1.57
N VAL A 6 -5.42 1.02 -1.19
CA VAL A 6 -5.19 -0.13 -2.08
C VAL A 6 -6.53 -0.73 -2.54
N LEU A 7 -7.59 -0.61 -1.74
CA LEU A 7 -8.91 -1.15 -2.10
C LEU A 7 -9.47 -0.52 -3.37
N ALA A 8 -9.25 0.79 -3.57
CA ALA A 8 -9.73 1.47 -4.76
C ALA A 8 -9.02 0.97 -6.04
N GLU A 9 -7.71 0.72 -5.97
CA GLU A 9 -6.98 0.11 -7.08
C GLU A 9 -7.35 -1.36 -7.29
N LEU A 10 -7.56 -2.10 -6.21
CA LEU A 10 -7.96 -3.49 -6.27
C LEU A 10 -9.33 -3.64 -6.94
N ASP A 11 -10.33 -2.87 -6.54
CA ASP A 11 -11.67 -2.83 -7.18
C ASP A 11 -11.55 -2.55 -8.68
N TYR A 12 -10.81 -1.50 -9.03
CA TYR A 12 -10.58 -1.09 -10.41
C TYR A 12 -9.94 -2.20 -11.27
N TRP A 13 -8.92 -2.87 -10.75
CA TRP A 13 -8.23 -3.93 -11.48
C TRP A 13 -9.02 -5.23 -11.52
N CYS A 14 -9.71 -5.60 -10.43
CA CYS A 14 -10.61 -6.75 -10.39
C CYS A 14 -11.67 -6.64 -11.48
N GLY A 15 -12.37 -5.49 -11.56
CA GLY A 15 -13.41 -5.28 -12.58
C GLY A 15 -12.91 -5.31 -14.03
N ARG A 16 -11.60 -5.17 -14.25
CA ARG A 16 -10.99 -5.15 -15.59
C ARG A 16 -10.33 -6.47 -16.00
N ARG A 17 -9.88 -7.26 -15.04
CA ARG A 17 -8.98 -8.39 -15.30
C ARG A 17 -9.41 -9.71 -14.68
N LEU A 18 -10.33 -9.67 -13.73
CA LEU A 18 -10.77 -10.85 -12.99
C LEU A 18 -12.26 -11.13 -13.23
N PRO A 19 -12.71 -12.35 -12.93
CA PRO A 19 -14.13 -12.68 -12.86
C PRO A 19 -14.90 -11.73 -11.91
N PRO A 20 -16.19 -11.44 -12.18
CA PRO A 20 -16.97 -10.47 -11.39
C PRO A 20 -17.06 -10.77 -9.88
N ASP A 21 -16.93 -12.03 -9.50
CA ASP A 21 -17.00 -12.52 -8.12
C ASP A 21 -15.70 -12.35 -7.34
N ALA A 22 -14.55 -12.15 -7.99
CA ALA A 22 -13.26 -12.04 -7.32
C ALA A 22 -13.21 -10.88 -6.30
N TRP A 23 -13.77 -9.72 -6.67
CA TRP A 23 -13.88 -8.58 -5.77
C TRP A 23 -14.83 -8.85 -4.60
N LEU A 24 -15.94 -9.54 -4.85
CA LEU A 24 -16.91 -9.90 -3.82
C LEU A 24 -16.29 -10.84 -2.79
N SER A 25 -15.54 -11.85 -3.24
CA SER A 25 -14.81 -12.75 -2.32
C SER A 25 -13.81 -12.01 -1.44
N PHE A 26 -13.07 -11.06 -2.00
CA PHE A 26 -12.15 -10.24 -1.21
C PHE A 26 -12.91 -9.39 -0.17
N LEU A 27 -14.05 -8.80 -0.55
CA LEU A 27 -14.89 -8.04 0.38
C LEU A 27 -15.45 -8.91 1.50
N ASP A 28 -15.90 -10.14 1.19
CA ASP A 28 -16.37 -11.08 2.20
C ASP A 28 -15.26 -11.41 3.22
N ASP A 29 -14.03 -11.64 2.77
CA ASP A 29 -12.86 -11.84 3.65
C ASP A 29 -12.56 -10.61 4.52
N ALA A 30 -12.67 -9.41 3.96
CA ALA A 30 -12.48 -8.17 4.71
C ALA A 30 -13.57 -7.98 5.78
N ILE A 31 -14.84 -8.26 5.45
CA ILE A 31 -15.97 -8.20 6.38
C ILE A 31 -15.84 -9.26 7.48
N ALA A 32 -15.37 -10.46 7.13
CA ALA A 32 -15.09 -11.54 8.07
C ALA A 32 -13.87 -11.26 8.97
N GLY A 33 -13.11 -10.18 8.72
CA GLY A 33 -11.95 -9.79 9.51
C GLY A 33 -10.67 -10.57 9.20
N VAL A 34 -10.63 -11.32 8.10
CA VAL A 34 -9.42 -11.99 7.60
C VAL A 34 -8.34 -10.95 7.30
N TYR A 35 -8.75 -9.80 6.75
CA TYR A 35 -7.90 -8.65 6.52
C TYR A 35 -8.27 -7.48 7.42
N ARG A 36 -7.29 -6.95 8.17
CA ARG A 36 -7.43 -5.63 8.81
C ARG A 36 -7.18 -4.54 7.76
N VAL A 37 -8.23 -3.83 7.38
CA VAL A 37 -8.17 -2.63 6.53
C VAL A 37 -7.82 -1.42 7.39
N GLU A 38 -6.81 -0.66 7.00
CA GLU A 38 -6.31 0.48 7.76
C GLU A 38 -6.39 1.77 6.92
N PRO A 39 -7.21 2.77 7.31
CA PRO A 39 -7.32 4.03 6.58
C PRO A 39 -6.09 4.93 6.84
N PRO A 40 -5.69 5.77 5.86
CA PRO A 40 -4.62 6.73 6.07
C PRO A 40 -5.06 7.81 7.08
N THR A 41 -4.14 8.18 7.95
CA THR A 41 -4.26 9.32 8.85
C THR A 41 -3.71 10.60 8.21
N GLY A 42 -3.92 11.76 8.82
CA GLY A 42 -3.30 13.01 8.34
C GLY A 42 -1.76 12.99 8.36
N ILE A 43 -1.18 12.23 9.30
CA ILE A 43 0.28 11.99 9.37
C ILE A 43 0.72 11.17 8.16
N ASP A 44 -0.02 10.11 7.83
CA ASP A 44 0.28 9.28 6.66
C ASP A 44 0.21 10.09 5.36
N LEU A 45 -0.79 10.97 5.22
CA LEU A 45 -0.92 11.84 4.04
C LEU A 45 0.19 12.89 3.94
N THR A 46 0.63 13.45 5.08
CA THR A 46 1.77 14.35 5.12
C THR A 46 3.03 13.62 4.65
N ARG A 47 3.23 12.41 5.15
CA ARG A 47 4.36 11.56 4.78
C ARG A 47 4.31 11.15 3.31
N CYS A 48 3.14 10.85 2.77
CA CYS A 48 2.96 10.57 1.34
C CYS A 48 3.46 11.75 0.49
N ARG A 49 3.07 12.99 0.85
CA ARG A 49 3.50 14.20 0.14
C ARG A 49 5.02 14.40 0.20
N GLU A 50 5.65 14.11 1.34
CA GLU A 50 7.11 14.14 1.46
C GLU A 50 7.80 13.10 0.57
N LEU A 51 7.30 11.86 0.56
CA LEU A 51 7.82 10.80 -0.29
C LEU A 51 7.69 11.16 -1.77
N GLN A 52 6.52 11.65 -2.20
CA GLN A 52 6.30 12.06 -3.58
C GLN A 52 7.20 13.24 -4.00
N ALA A 53 7.44 14.19 -3.10
CA ALA A 53 8.35 15.31 -3.37
C ALA A 53 9.82 14.88 -3.39
N GLY A 54 10.24 14.02 -2.46
CA GLY A 54 11.62 13.54 -2.33
C GLY A 54 12.03 12.53 -3.40
N TYR A 55 11.06 11.83 -3.98
CA TYR A 55 11.25 10.84 -5.04
C TYR A 55 10.51 11.24 -6.33
N ALA A 56 10.53 12.53 -6.67
CA ALA A 56 9.77 13.08 -7.80
C ALA A 56 10.08 12.36 -9.14
N ASP A 57 11.33 11.98 -9.37
CA ASP A 57 11.77 11.26 -10.58
C ASP A 57 11.18 9.84 -10.70
N LEU A 58 10.76 9.24 -9.58
CA LEU A 58 10.12 7.92 -9.56
C LEU A 58 8.61 7.99 -9.78
N ALA A 59 8.02 9.20 -9.73
CA ALA A 59 6.58 9.43 -9.91
C ALA A 59 5.71 8.49 -9.05
N ILE A 60 6.09 8.31 -7.77
CA ILE A 60 5.39 7.40 -6.85
C ILE A 60 3.93 7.85 -6.67
N GLY A 61 3.00 6.93 -6.88
CA GLY A 61 1.57 7.17 -6.69
C GLY A 61 1.19 7.32 -5.22
N LEU A 62 0.01 7.89 -4.95
CA LEU A 62 -0.50 8.04 -3.58
C LEU A 62 -0.68 6.68 -2.88
N VAL A 63 -1.12 5.65 -3.61
CA VAL A 63 -1.31 4.30 -3.06
C VAL A 63 0.02 3.72 -2.57
N ASP A 64 1.04 3.67 -3.42
CA ASP A 64 2.39 3.21 -3.05
C ASP A 64 2.98 4.02 -1.89
N ALA A 65 2.86 5.35 -1.94
CA ALA A 65 3.34 6.22 -0.87
C ALA A 65 2.62 5.94 0.46
N SER A 66 1.32 5.63 0.42
CA SER A 66 0.53 5.30 1.61
C SER A 66 0.90 3.95 2.23
N VAL A 67 1.34 2.98 1.43
CA VAL A 67 1.87 1.70 1.91
C VAL A 67 3.16 1.94 2.70
N VAL A 68 4.08 2.76 2.17
CA VAL A 68 5.32 3.12 2.87
C VAL A 68 5.03 3.89 4.16
N ALA A 69 4.17 4.91 4.10
CA ALA A 69 3.82 5.71 5.26
C ALA A 69 3.19 4.86 6.38
N LEU A 70 2.32 3.91 6.02
CA LEU A 70 1.73 2.98 6.98
C LEU A 70 2.77 2.04 7.58
N ALA A 71 3.66 1.48 6.75
CA ALA A 71 4.74 0.62 7.21
C ALA A 71 5.67 1.35 8.19
N GLU A 72 5.96 2.63 7.95
CA GLU A 72 6.70 3.51 8.86
C GLU A 72 5.94 3.76 10.17
N ARG A 73 4.65 4.12 10.10
CA ARG A 73 3.84 4.36 11.30
C ARG A 73 3.73 3.15 12.21
N LEU A 74 3.74 1.94 11.64
CA LEU A 74 3.62 0.69 12.37
C LEU A 74 4.96 0.02 12.69
N SER A 75 6.08 0.60 12.24
CA SER A 75 7.41 -0.03 12.31
C SER A 75 7.42 -1.45 11.75
N GLU A 76 6.66 -1.71 10.68
CA GLU A 76 6.51 -3.03 10.05
C GLU A 76 7.39 -3.13 8.80
N PRO A 77 8.56 -3.81 8.87
CA PRO A 77 9.51 -3.84 7.75
C PRO A 77 8.99 -4.58 6.53
N LYS A 78 7.99 -5.47 6.66
CA LYS A 78 7.53 -6.33 5.58
C LYS A 78 6.45 -5.67 4.73
N VAL A 79 6.67 -5.69 3.41
CA VAL A 79 5.64 -5.31 2.43
C VAL A 79 5.50 -6.42 1.40
N VAL A 80 4.27 -6.90 1.21
CA VAL A 80 3.92 -7.83 0.15
C VAL A 80 3.60 -7.03 -1.11
N THR A 81 4.43 -7.15 -2.14
CA THR A 81 4.22 -6.46 -3.41
C THR A 81 4.88 -7.21 -4.58
N LEU A 82 4.17 -7.24 -5.71
CA LEU A 82 4.71 -7.73 -6.97
C LEU A 82 5.51 -6.65 -7.70
N ASP A 83 5.16 -5.37 -7.53
CA ASP A 83 5.97 -4.26 -8.04
C ASP A 83 6.92 -3.78 -6.94
N GLN A 84 8.17 -4.21 -7.03
CA GLN A 84 9.20 -3.88 -6.06
C GLN A 84 10.02 -2.64 -6.45
N ARG A 85 9.81 -2.07 -7.65
CA ARG A 85 10.68 -1.01 -8.16
C ARG A 85 10.62 0.24 -7.28
N HIS A 86 9.41 0.73 -6.99
CA HIS A 86 9.24 1.92 -6.17
C HIS A 86 9.68 1.66 -4.72
N PHE A 87 9.29 0.52 -4.15
CA PHE A 87 9.59 0.18 -2.76
C PHE A 87 11.08 -0.06 -2.46
N ARG A 88 11.86 -0.54 -3.44
CA ARG A 88 13.32 -0.71 -3.28
C ARG A 88 14.08 0.60 -3.28
N ALA A 89 13.55 1.64 -3.91
CA ALA A 89 14.23 2.94 -4.01
C ALA A 89 13.97 3.83 -2.79
N VAL A 90 12.83 3.65 -2.13
CA VAL A 90 12.45 4.41 -0.95
C VAL A 90 13.21 3.92 0.30
N ARG A 91 13.66 4.86 1.14
CA ARG A 91 14.31 4.59 2.42
C ARG A 91 13.33 4.90 3.56
N PRO A 92 12.83 3.88 4.28
CA PRO A 92 11.95 4.09 5.42
C PRO A 92 12.67 4.77 6.59
N LEU A 93 11.93 5.47 7.44
CA LEU A 93 12.51 6.21 8.56
C LEU A 93 13.14 5.34 9.66
N TYR A 94 12.78 4.07 9.77
CA TYR A 94 13.13 3.19 10.90
C TYR A 94 13.95 1.96 10.53
N VAL A 95 14.15 1.69 9.23
CA VAL A 95 14.96 0.58 8.69
C VAL A 95 15.71 1.04 7.45
N GLU A 96 16.85 0.41 7.16
CA GLU A 96 17.63 0.74 5.97
C GLU A 96 16.86 0.46 4.66
N ALA A 97 16.02 -0.58 4.63
CA ALA A 97 15.18 -0.94 3.50
C ALA A 97 13.97 -1.76 3.97
N LEU A 98 12.89 -1.74 3.20
CA LEU A 98 11.75 -2.64 3.41
C LEU A 98 12.12 -4.08 3.02
N GLU A 99 11.61 -5.03 3.79
CA GLU A 99 11.62 -6.45 3.49
C GLU A 99 10.48 -6.77 2.52
N LEU A 100 10.80 -6.85 1.22
CA LEU A 100 9.79 -7.12 0.20
C LEU A 100 9.56 -8.62 0.03
N ARG A 101 8.29 -9.03 0.09
CA ARG A 101 7.85 -10.41 -0.08
C ARG A 101 6.91 -10.53 -1.30
N PRO A 102 6.94 -11.66 -2.03
CA PRO A 102 5.91 -11.99 -3.00
C PRO A 102 4.58 -12.30 -2.31
#